data_AF-A0A254NXJ6-F1
#
_entry.id   AF-A0A254NXJ6-F1
#
_cell.length_a   1.000
_cell.length_b   1.000
_cell.length_c   1.000
_cell.angle_alpha   90.00
_cell.angle_beta   90.00
_cell.angle_gamma   90.00
#
_symmetry.space_group_name_H-M   'P 1'
#
loop_
_entity.id
_entity.type
_entity.pdbx_description
1 polymer ?
#
loop_
_entity_poly.entity_id
_entity_poly.type
_entity_poly.pdbx_seq_one_letter_code
_entity_poly.pdbx_strand_id
1 'polypeptide(L)'
;MADLIADYIVSGSRNERYARIEYAHSRELEDYCHGNVLERQFPERLAWLLNEYEQLVQHFVVTLMDDVEEEIQTYDLHLESTGQRIYTIMLFDDQISFFLLPAFDEEDARWNEETLDESIDSSEKS
;
A
#
# COMPACT_ATOMS: atom_id res chain seq x y z
N MET A 1 -6.89 25.52 -0.59
CA MET A 1 -7.50 24.31 -1.18
C MET A 1 -6.45 23.22 -1.14
N ALA A 2 -6.83 21.95 -1.01
CA ALA A 2 -5.88 20.86 -1.21
C ALA A 2 -5.66 20.74 -2.72
N ASP A 3 -4.40 20.61 -3.15
CA ASP A 3 -4.10 20.44 -4.56
C ASP A 3 -4.45 19.00 -4.95
N LEU A 4 -5.48 18.86 -5.80
CA LEU A 4 -5.93 17.57 -6.30
C LEU A 4 -5.00 17.11 -7.43
N ILE A 5 -4.51 15.89 -7.31
CA ILE A 5 -3.62 15.22 -8.25
C ILE A 5 -4.44 14.18 -9.00
N ALA A 6 -4.41 14.22 -10.32
CA ALA A 6 -4.99 13.17 -11.14
C ALA A 6 -3.91 12.14 -11.49
N ASP A 7 -4.19 10.86 -11.26
CA ASP A 7 -3.24 9.77 -11.51
C ASP A 7 -3.97 8.47 -11.85
N TYR A 8 -3.20 7.43 -12.16
CA TYR A 8 -3.67 6.07 -12.34
C TYR A 8 -3.12 5.16 -11.26
N ILE A 9 -3.99 4.25 -10.78
CA ILE A 9 -3.56 3.07 -10.03
C ILE A 9 -3.23 1.99 -11.04
N VAL A 10 -2.00 1.46 -10.95
CA VAL A 10 -1.48 0.43 -11.84
C VAL A 10 -0.99 -0.77 -11.06
N SER A 11 -0.95 -1.93 -11.71
CA SER A 11 -0.17 -3.07 -11.22
C SER A 11 1.28 -2.93 -11.67
N GLY A 12 2.21 -2.87 -10.72
CA GLY A 12 3.65 -2.82 -11.01
C GLY A 12 4.12 -4.10 -11.71
N SER A 13 3.68 -5.27 -11.22
CA SER A 13 4.04 -6.57 -11.80
C SER A 13 3.42 -6.87 -13.17
N ARG A 14 2.23 -6.33 -13.48
CA ARG A 14 1.52 -6.60 -14.75
C ARG A 14 1.53 -5.43 -15.73
N ASN A 15 1.93 -4.25 -15.28
CA ASN A 15 1.90 -3.00 -16.02
C ASN A 15 0.51 -2.69 -16.63
N GLU A 16 -0.55 -2.98 -15.86
CA GLU A 16 -1.95 -2.75 -16.23
C GLU A 16 -2.55 -1.62 -15.39
N ARG A 17 -3.38 -0.77 -16.00
CA ARG A 17 -4.14 0.28 -15.29
C ARG A 17 -5.42 -0.29 -14.74
N TYR A 18 -5.68 -0.06 -13.45
CA TYR A 18 -6.87 -0.55 -12.76
C TYR A 18 -7.85 0.55 -12.36
N ALA A 19 -7.39 1.77 -12.15
CA ALA A 19 -8.28 2.89 -11.91
C ALA A 19 -7.65 4.21 -12.32
N ARG A 20 -8.50 5.16 -12.69
CA ARG A 20 -8.14 6.57 -12.76
C ARG A 20 -8.69 7.25 -11.51
N ILE A 21 -7.87 8.03 -10.83
CA ILE A 21 -8.23 8.68 -9.57
C ILE A 21 -7.91 10.17 -9.60
N GLU A 22 -8.61 10.92 -8.75
CA GLU A 22 -8.15 12.21 -8.24
C GLU A 22 -7.92 12.08 -6.74
N TYR A 23 -6.84 12.61 -6.19
CA TYR A 23 -6.56 12.52 -4.76
C TYR A 23 -5.77 13.72 -4.24
N ALA A 24 -5.77 13.87 -2.91
CA ALA A 24 -4.91 14.80 -2.20
C ALA A 24 -4.23 14.09 -1.03
N HIS A 25 -3.02 14.56 -0.70
CA HIS A 25 -2.35 14.17 0.53
C HIS A 25 -3.11 14.72 1.74
N SER A 26 -3.21 13.90 2.78
CA SER A 26 -3.67 14.34 4.08
C SER A 26 -2.71 15.34 4.69
N ARG A 27 -3.26 16.30 5.43
CA ARG A 27 -2.47 17.26 6.22
C ARG A 27 -2.13 16.76 7.61
N GLU A 28 -2.80 15.68 8.03
CA GLU A 28 -2.77 15.17 9.40
C GLU A 28 -2.00 13.86 9.51
N LEU A 29 -1.98 13.08 8.43
CA LEU A 29 -1.34 11.77 8.38
C LEU A 29 -0.36 11.76 7.22
N GLU A 30 0.91 11.55 7.55
CA GLU A 30 1.97 11.32 6.56
C GLU A 30 1.62 10.08 5.72
N ASP A 31 1.94 10.13 4.43
CA ASP A 31 1.69 9.07 3.44
C ASP A 31 0.22 8.69 3.17
N TYR A 32 -0.74 9.26 3.89
CA TYR A 32 -2.16 9.03 3.67
C TYR A 32 -2.72 9.95 2.58
N CYS A 33 -3.45 9.35 1.66
CA CYS A 33 -4.11 10.02 0.55
C CYS A 33 -5.61 9.72 0.57
N HIS A 34 -6.42 10.69 0.12
CA HIS A 34 -7.86 10.54 -0.02
C HIS A 34 -8.36 11.26 -1.26
N GLY A 35 -9.45 10.77 -1.85
CA GLY A 35 -9.92 11.29 -3.13
C GLY A 35 -11.12 10.53 -3.70
N ASN A 36 -11.26 10.63 -5.02
CA ASN A 36 -12.33 9.97 -5.77
C ASN A 36 -11.78 9.11 -6.91
N VAL A 37 -12.48 8.01 -7.20
CA VAL A 37 -12.27 7.20 -8.39
C VAL A 37 -13.07 7.78 -9.54
N LEU A 38 -12.37 8.13 -10.62
CA LEU A 38 -12.97 8.68 -11.83
C LEU A 38 -13.36 7.59 -12.83
N GLU A 39 -12.55 6.52 -12.91
CA GLU A 39 -12.79 5.38 -13.80
C GLU A 39 -12.34 4.09 -13.10
N ARG A 40 -13.18 3.04 -13.13
CA ARG A 40 -12.89 1.73 -12.53
C ARG A 40 -12.64 0.67 -13.59
N GLN A 41 -11.49 0.03 -13.50
CA GLN A 41 -11.06 -1.08 -14.36
C GLN A 41 -10.40 -2.20 -13.54
N PHE A 42 -10.69 -2.27 -12.24
CA PHE A 42 -10.14 -3.31 -11.36
C PHE A 42 -10.55 -4.69 -11.87
N PRO A 43 -9.63 -5.67 -11.90
CA PRO A 43 -9.97 -7.07 -12.14
C PRO A 43 -11.05 -7.53 -11.14
N GLU A 44 -11.97 -8.38 -11.59
CA GLU A 44 -13.12 -8.83 -10.78
C GLU A 44 -12.69 -9.37 -9.41
N ARG A 45 -11.60 -10.14 -9.36
CA ARG A 45 -11.05 -10.67 -8.11
C ARG A 45 -10.53 -9.57 -7.19
N LEU A 46 -9.82 -8.57 -7.71
CA LEU A 46 -9.34 -7.44 -6.90
C LEU A 46 -10.51 -6.60 -6.39
N ALA A 47 -11.50 -6.31 -7.23
CA ALA A 47 -12.70 -5.59 -6.82
C ALA A 47 -13.43 -6.32 -5.67
N TRP A 48 -13.55 -7.65 -5.76
CA TRP A 48 -14.11 -8.47 -4.69
C TRP A 48 -13.29 -8.40 -3.40
N LEU A 49 -11.95 -8.50 -3.49
CA LEU A 49 -11.06 -8.42 -2.32
C LEU A 49 -11.17 -7.07 -1.62
N LEU A 50 -11.21 -5.97 -2.37
CA LEU A 50 -11.34 -4.62 -1.80
C LEU A 50 -12.66 -4.45 -1.05
N ASN A 51 -13.76 -4.99 -1.60
CA ASN A 51 -15.05 -5.00 -0.93
C ASN A 51 -15.05 -5.91 0.31
N GLU A 52 -14.43 -7.09 0.22
CA GLU A 52 -14.32 -8.01 1.36
C GLU A 52 -13.53 -7.35 2.51
N TYR A 53 -12.40 -6.73 2.19
CA TYR A 53 -11.58 -6.00 3.15
C TYR A 53 -12.38 -4.90 3.86
N GLU A 54 -13.15 -4.11 3.10
CA GLU A 54 -14.04 -3.08 3.66
C GLU A 54 -15.05 -3.67 4.66
N GLN A 55 -15.70 -4.80 4.32
CA GLN A 55 -16.65 -5.47 5.21
C GLN A 55 -15.99 -5.99 6.49
N LEU A 56 -14.77 -6.54 6.38
CA LEU A 56 -14.01 -7.01 7.54
C LEU A 56 -13.64 -5.86 8.49
N VAL A 57 -13.22 -4.72 7.94
CA VAL A 57 -12.95 -3.49 8.71
C VAL A 57 -14.22 -3.00 9.41
N GLN A 58 -15.35 -2.94 8.69
CA GLN A 58 -16.64 -2.50 9.26
C GLN A 58 -17.13 -3.40 10.40
N HIS A 59 -16.86 -4.70 10.32
CA HIS A 59 -17.27 -5.69 11.32
C HIS A 59 -16.19 -6.01 12.37
N PHE A 60 -15.04 -5.32 12.34
CA PHE A 60 -13.90 -5.53 13.25
C PHE A 60 -13.41 -6.99 13.28
N VAL A 61 -13.44 -7.68 12.13
CA VAL A 61 -13.05 -9.10 12.01
C VAL A 61 -11.58 -9.21 11.63
N VAL A 62 -10.71 -8.87 12.59
CA VAL A 62 -9.25 -8.76 12.36
C VAL A 62 -8.62 -10.09 11.91
N THR A 63 -9.11 -11.22 12.40
CA THR A 63 -8.49 -12.54 12.13
C THR A 63 -8.51 -12.97 10.66
N LEU A 64 -9.34 -12.34 9.82
CA LEU A 64 -9.43 -12.64 8.39
C LEU A 64 -8.86 -11.51 7.52
N MET A 65 -8.50 -10.37 8.13
CA MET A 65 -8.01 -9.21 7.38
C MET A 65 -6.65 -9.51 6.75
N ASP A 66 -5.76 -10.14 7.51
CA ASP A 66 -4.38 -10.43 7.08
C ASP A 66 -4.36 -11.22 5.76
N ASP A 67 -5.17 -12.29 5.66
CA ASP A 67 -5.26 -13.13 4.44
C ASP A 67 -5.74 -12.32 3.22
N VAL A 68 -6.70 -11.41 3.41
CA VAL A 68 -7.24 -10.56 2.34
C VAL A 68 -6.23 -9.49 1.94
N GLU A 69 -5.55 -8.87 2.91
CA GLU A 69 -4.49 -7.89 2.65
C GLU A 69 -3.33 -8.51 1.87
N GLU A 70 -2.87 -9.70 2.28
CA GLU A 70 -1.81 -10.44 1.59
C GLU A 70 -2.20 -10.72 0.13
N GLU A 71 -3.45 -11.12 -0.14
CA GLU A 71 -3.91 -11.36 -1.50
C GLU A 71 -3.98 -10.05 -2.32
N ILE A 72 -4.46 -8.94 -1.74
CA ILE A 72 -4.45 -7.62 -2.39
C ILE A 72 -3.02 -7.19 -2.73
N GLN A 73 -2.06 -7.42 -1.82
CA GLN A 73 -0.66 -7.04 -2.02
C GLN A 73 -0.01 -7.77 -3.23
N THR A 74 -0.53 -8.94 -3.63
CA THR A 74 -0.04 -9.65 -4.84
C THR A 74 -0.32 -8.91 -6.15
N TYR A 75 -1.26 -7.95 -6.15
CA TYR A 75 -1.54 -7.10 -7.31
C TYR A 75 -0.50 -6.00 -7.49
N ASP A 76 0.33 -5.77 -6.47
CA ASP A 76 1.48 -4.86 -6.53
C ASP A 76 1.08 -3.45 -7.00
N LEU A 77 0.15 -2.84 -6.27
CA LEU A 77 -0.48 -1.59 -6.68
C LEU A 77 0.47 -0.39 -6.53
N HIS A 78 0.50 0.48 -7.53
CA HIS A 78 1.34 1.67 -7.58
C HIS A 78 0.58 2.86 -8.16
N LEU A 79 1.08 4.07 -7.86
CA LEU A 79 0.75 5.28 -8.60
C LEU A 79 1.58 5.33 -9.89
N GLU A 80 0.94 5.58 -11.04
CA GLU A 80 1.63 5.62 -12.34
C GLU A 80 2.65 6.77 -12.42
N SER A 81 2.31 7.95 -11.89
CA SER A 81 3.15 9.13 -12.05
C SER A 81 4.44 9.10 -11.23
N THR A 82 4.39 8.54 -10.02
CA THR A 82 5.53 8.51 -9.09
C THR A 82 6.17 7.14 -8.96
N GLY A 83 5.48 6.07 -9.37
CA GLY A 83 5.91 4.70 -9.11
C GLY A 83 5.89 4.34 -7.62
N GLN A 84 5.27 5.14 -6.75
CA GLN A 84 5.15 4.82 -5.33
C GLN A 84 4.14 3.70 -5.12
N ARG A 85 4.50 2.76 -4.24
CA ARG A 85 3.67 1.60 -3.92
C ARG A 85 2.53 2.00 -2.99
N ILE A 86 1.35 1.48 -3.28
CA ILE A 86 0.17 1.57 -2.43
C ILE A 86 0.16 0.33 -1.54
N TYR A 87 0.21 0.52 -0.22
CA TYR A 87 0.25 -0.58 0.75
C TYR A 87 -1.14 -0.99 1.24
N THR A 88 -1.98 -0.01 1.54
CA THR A 88 -3.37 -0.23 1.95
C THR A 88 -4.26 0.66 1.11
N ILE A 89 -5.33 0.10 0.59
CA ILE A 89 -6.32 0.81 -0.23
C ILE A 89 -7.71 0.45 0.27
N MET A 90 -8.56 1.47 0.41
CA MET A 90 -9.96 1.34 0.77
C MET A 90 -10.81 2.08 -0.26
N LEU A 91 -11.89 1.44 -0.66
CA LEU A 91 -12.90 2.00 -1.56
C LEU A 91 -14.22 2.07 -0.81
N PHE A 92 -14.92 3.20 -0.92
CA PHE A 92 -16.26 3.38 -0.39
C PHE A 92 -17.09 4.17 -1.39
N ASP A 93 -18.03 3.52 -2.07
CA ASP A 93 -18.63 4.06 -3.30
C ASP A 93 -17.49 4.61 -4.19
N ASP A 94 -17.61 5.84 -4.72
CA ASP A 94 -16.60 6.49 -5.55
C ASP A 94 -15.45 7.12 -4.74
N GLN A 95 -15.46 7.04 -3.41
CA GLN A 95 -14.36 7.52 -2.60
C GLN A 95 -13.25 6.48 -2.52
N ILE A 96 -12.02 6.98 -2.51
CA ILE A 96 -10.83 6.18 -2.33
C ILE A 96 -9.95 6.82 -1.26
N SER A 97 -9.36 5.96 -0.44
CA SER A 97 -8.28 6.34 0.45
C SER A 97 -7.21 5.28 0.46
N PHE A 98 -5.95 5.69 0.58
CA PHE A 98 -4.84 4.77 0.55
C PHE A 98 -3.62 5.31 1.28
N PHE A 99 -2.75 4.39 1.69
CA PHE A 99 -1.44 4.69 2.23
C PHE A 99 -0.37 4.37 1.18
N LEU A 100 0.55 5.32 0.99
CA LEU A 100 1.75 5.11 0.21
C LEU A 100 2.83 4.49 1.11
N LEU A 101 3.65 3.62 0.54
CA LEU A 101 4.95 3.32 1.14
C LEU A 101 5.88 4.49 0.82
N PRO A 102 6.68 4.95 1.79
CA PRO A 102 7.80 5.83 1.51
C PRO A 102 8.63 5.18 0.40
N ALA A 103 9.11 5.97 -0.55
CA ALA A 103 10.16 5.50 -1.45
C ALA A 103 11.36 5.20 -0.54
N PHE A 104 11.58 3.94 -0.18
CA PHE A 104 12.82 3.54 0.46
C PHE A 104 13.89 3.79 -0.58
N ASP A 105 14.67 4.85 -0.40
CA ASP A 105 15.93 4.99 -1.12
C ASP A 105 16.69 3.66 -0.89
N GLU A 106 17.11 2.99 -1.97
CA GLU A 106 17.83 1.72 -1.93
C GLU A 106 19.08 1.73 -1.01
N GLU A 107 19.47 2.91 -0.52
CA GLU A 107 20.53 3.11 0.47
C GLU A 107 20.23 2.52 1.86
N ASP A 108 18.97 2.48 2.31
CA ASP A 108 18.61 2.01 3.66
C ASP A 108 18.34 0.50 3.74
N ALA A 109 18.31 -0.22 2.61
CA ALA A 109 18.26 -1.70 2.59
C ALA A 109 19.60 -2.33 3.03
N ARG A 110 20.63 -1.53 3.33
CA ARG A 110 21.96 -1.96 3.79
C ARG A 110 22.11 -2.03 5.32
N TRP A 111 21.03 -2.23 6.08
CA TRP A 111 21.16 -2.63 7.48
C TRP A 111 21.54 -4.12 7.62
N ASN A 112 22.83 -4.35 7.39
CA ASN A 112 23.77 -5.24 8.09
C ASN A 112 23.35 -6.68 8.43
N GLU A 113 23.61 -7.59 7.49
CA GLU A 113 23.91 -9.00 7.81
C GLU A 113 25.29 -9.15 8.51
N GLU A 114 26.10 -8.07 8.55
CA GLU A 114 27.46 -8.07 9.11
C GLU A 114 27.52 -7.78 10.64
N THR A 115 26.46 -7.24 11.26
CA THR A 115 26.46 -6.92 12.71
C THR A 115 25.97 -8.05 13.62
N LEU A 116 25.61 -9.22 13.08
CA LEU A 116 25.17 -10.37 13.88
C LEU A 116 26.33 -11.28 14.33
N ASP A 117 27.51 -11.19 13.71
CA ASP A 117 28.64 -12.10 14.00
C ASP A 117 29.55 -11.62 15.15
N GLU A 118 29.46 -10.34 15.57
CA GLU A 118 30.29 -9.81 16.66
C GLU A 118 29.70 -10.02 18.07
N SER A 119 28.54 -10.68 18.20
CA SER A 119 27.89 -10.91 19.50
C SER A 119 28.17 -12.27 20.14
N ILE A 120 29.02 -13.11 19.51
CA ILE A 120 29.42 -14.43 20.02
C ILE A 120 30.94 -14.49 20.26
N ASP A 121 31.52 -13.57 21.03
CA ASP A 121 32.76 -13.89 21.78
C ASP A 121 33.02 -12.92 22.94
N SER A 122 32.24 -13.04 24.02
CA SER A 122 32.64 -12.43 25.29
C SER A 122 32.13 -13.22 26.50
N SER A 123 32.41 -14.52 26.51
CA SER A 123 32.25 -15.32 27.72
C SER A 123 33.16 -16.54 27.71
N GLU A 124 34.48 -16.31 27.74
CA GLU A 124 35.43 -17.25 28.33
C GLU A 124 36.75 -16.53 28.66
N LYS A 125 36.88 -16.05 29.90
CA LYS A 125 38.11 -16.05 30.69
C LYS A 125 37.87 -15.40 32.05
N SER A 126 37.71 -16.23 33.08
CA SER A 126 38.12 -15.94 34.46
C SER A 126 38.62 -17.23 35.08
#